data_AF-A0A254TF25-F1
#
_entry.id   AF-A0A254TF25-F1
#
_cell.length_a   1.000
_cell.length_b   1.000
_cell.length_c   1.000
_cell.angle_alpha   90.00
_cell.angle_beta   90.00
_cell.angle_gamma   90.00
#
_symmetry.space_group_name_H-M   'P 1'
#
loop_
_entity.id
_entity.type
_entity.pdbx_description
1 polymer ?
#
loop_
_entity_poly.entity_id
_entity_poly.type
_entity_poly.pdbx_seq_one_letter_code
_entity_poly.pdbx_strand_id
1 'polypeptide(L)'
;MTFPRNHFGVPQYPGHDARRLFVLLSAIDLLERPTVSAIADLTGHDRETIDAEVQRLREEFGVVLHKVGEIYHIESWGEVLKKNGVKRYLKA
;
A
#
# COMPACT_ATOMS: atom_id res chain seq x y z
N MET A 1 -9.60 -17.11 6.98
CA MET A 1 -8.36 -17.00 7.77
C MET A 1 -8.35 -15.62 8.40
N THR A 2 -8.06 -15.51 9.69
CA THR A 2 -8.01 -14.23 10.41
C THR A 2 -6.55 -13.85 10.58
N PHE A 3 -6.16 -12.66 10.12
CA PHE A 3 -4.80 -12.14 10.29
C PHE A 3 -4.72 -11.23 11.51
N PRO A 4 -3.59 -11.18 12.22
CA PRO A 4 -3.38 -10.19 13.28
C PRO A 4 -3.53 -8.78 12.69
N ARG A 5 -4.01 -7.84 13.50
CA ARG A 5 -4.17 -6.44 13.12
C ARG A 5 -3.27 -5.57 13.98
N ASN A 6 -2.72 -4.50 13.41
CA ASN A 6 -2.00 -3.50 14.20
C ASN A 6 -2.99 -2.59 14.97
N HIS A 7 -2.47 -1.63 15.72
CA HIS A 7 -3.27 -0.69 16.52
C HIS A 7 -4.19 0.23 15.68
N PHE A 8 -3.93 0.37 14.38
CA PHE A 8 -4.81 1.07 13.43
C PHE A 8 -5.88 0.14 12.81
N GLY A 9 -5.92 -1.13 13.21
CA GLY A 9 -6.83 -2.12 12.65
C GLY A 9 -6.39 -2.67 11.29
N VAL A 10 -5.19 -2.34 10.80
CA VAL A 10 -4.69 -2.81 9.49
C VAL A 10 -4.22 -4.26 9.60
N PRO A 11 -4.73 -5.18 8.74
CA PRO A 11 -4.29 -6.57 8.72
C PRO A 11 -2.80 -6.73 8.42
N GLN A 12 -2.14 -7.62 9.15
CA GLN A 12 -0.71 -7.90 9.03
C GLN A 12 -0.51 -9.23 8.29
N TYR A 13 -0.25 -9.14 7.00
CA TYR A 13 -0.02 -10.30 6.13
C TYR A 13 1.45 -10.75 6.15
N PRO A 14 1.73 -12.05 5.88
CA PRO A 14 3.10 -12.56 5.72
C PRO A 14 3.91 -11.81 4.66
N GLY A 15 5.23 -11.75 4.80
CA GLY A 15 6.12 -10.93 3.95
C GLY A 15 6.00 -11.18 2.45
N HIS A 16 5.73 -12.42 2.03
CA HIS A 16 5.60 -12.80 0.62
C HIS A 16 4.16 -12.68 0.07
N ASP A 17 3.21 -12.19 0.87
CA ASP A 17 1.81 -12.08 0.49
C ASP A 17 1.54 -10.80 -0.31
N ALA A 18 1.01 -10.94 -1.53
CA ALA A 18 0.68 -9.81 -2.39
C ALA A 18 -0.32 -8.82 -1.75
N ARG A 19 -1.13 -9.26 -0.77
CA ARG A 19 -2.04 -8.36 -0.05
C ARG A 19 -1.30 -7.30 0.77
N ARG A 20 -0.02 -7.48 1.10
CA ARG A 20 0.81 -6.41 1.66
C ARG A 20 0.94 -5.23 0.71
N LEU A 21 1.20 -5.49 -0.57
CA LEU A 21 1.29 -4.44 -1.60
C LEU A 21 -0.04 -3.70 -1.75
N PHE A 22 -1.15 -4.43 -1.62
CA PHE A 22 -2.50 -3.85 -1.67
C PHE A 22 -2.81 -2.96 -0.45
N VAL A 23 -2.33 -3.33 0.73
CA VAL A 23 -2.41 -2.49 1.93
C VAL A 23 -1.58 -1.21 1.74
N LEU A 24 -0.34 -1.32 1.26
CA LEU A 24 0.51 -0.18 0.97
C LEU A 24 -0.13 0.77 -0.05
N LEU A 25 -0.63 0.26 -1.17
CA LEU A 25 -1.32 1.07 -2.18
C LEU A 25 -2.58 1.73 -1.63
N SER A 26 -3.34 1.02 -0.81
CA SER A 26 -4.53 1.57 -0.15
C SER A 26 -4.18 2.66 0.86
N ALA A 27 -3.06 2.54 1.57
CA ALA A 27 -2.56 3.56 2.49
C ALA A 27 -2.15 4.83 1.74
N ILE A 28 -1.50 4.70 0.57
CA ILE A 28 -1.16 5.84 -0.28
C ILE A 28 -2.43 6.60 -0.73
N ASP A 29 -3.50 5.91 -1.09
CA ASP A 29 -4.78 6.54 -1.48
C ASP A 29 -5.55 7.13 -0.29
N LEU A 30 -5.41 6.55 0.90
CA LEU A 30 -6.15 6.97 2.09
C LEU A 30 -5.54 8.21 2.77
N LEU A 31 -4.22 8.26 2.86
CA LEU A 31 -3.52 9.33 3.59
C LEU A 31 -3.61 10.64 2.82
N GLU A 32 -3.84 11.75 3.53
CA GLU A 32 -3.78 13.09 2.95
C GLU A 32 -2.35 13.45 2.51
N ARG A 33 -1.36 12.98 3.28
CA ARG A 33 0.07 13.13 3.00
C ARG A 33 0.79 11.79 3.13
N PRO A 34 0.77 10.94 2.08
CA PRO A 34 1.40 9.62 2.09
C PRO A 34 2.93 9.72 1.97
N THR A 35 3.60 10.06 3.07
CA THR A 35 5.05 9.96 3.21
C THR A 35 5.46 8.53 3.58
N VAL A 36 6.75 8.19 3.39
CA VAL A 36 7.29 6.88 3.80
C VAL A 36 7.01 6.61 5.28
N SER A 37 7.20 7.61 6.16
CA SER A 37 6.89 7.46 7.58
C SER A 37 5.40 7.22 7.81
N ALA A 38 4.52 8.05 7.23
CA ALA A 38 3.08 7.92 7.46
C ALA A 38 2.52 6.57 6.96
N ILE A 39 3.02 6.07 5.83
CA ILE A 39 2.65 4.76 5.29
C ILE A 39 3.13 3.65 6.22
N ALA A 40 4.41 3.68 6.64
CA ALA A 40 4.96 2.68 7.56
C ALA A 40 4.21 2.66 8.89
N ASP A 41 3.96 3.84 9.46
CA ASP A 41 3.27 3.98 10.75
C ASP A 41 1.85 3.39 10.66
N LEU A 42 1.08 3.73 9.61
CA LEU A 42 -0.28 3.20 9.40
C LEU A 42 -0.31 1.70 9.14
N THR A 43 0.60 1.19 8.30
CA THR A 43 0.48 -0.17 7.73
C THR A 43 1.32 -1.22 8.46
N GLY A 44 2.35 -0.82 9.20
CA GLY A 44 3.35 -1.73 9.75
C GLY A 44 4.39 -2.22 8.73
N HIS A 45 4.47 -1.59 7.56
CA HIS A 45 5.55 -1.84 6.61
C HIS A 45 6.88 -1.27 7.09
N ASP A 46 7.97 -1.92 6.72
CA ASP A 46 9.32 -1.40 6.98
C ASP A 46 9.60 -0.22 6.04
N ARG A 47 10.02 0.90 6.61
CA ARG A 47 10.34 2.15 5.91
C ARG A 47 11.38 1.92 4.81
N GLU A 48 12.35 1.05 5.04
CA GLU A 48 13.42 0.76 4.07
C GLU A 48 12.91 -0.01 2.86
N THR A 49 11.76 -0.67 2.97
CA THR A 49 11.19 -1.53 1.92
C THR A 49 10.11 -0.86 1.07
N ILE A 50 9.52 0.25 1.54
CA ILE A 50 8.38 0.91 0.89
C ILE A 50 8.68 1.30 -0.56
N ASP A 51 9.86 1.86 -0.83
CA ASP A 51 10.21 2.30 -2.18
C ASP A 51 10.35 1.12 -3.14
N ALA A 52 10.87 -0.03 -2.66
CA ALA A 52 10.96 -1.27 -3.43
C ALA A 52 9.57 -1.89 -3.65
N GLU A 53 8.69 -1.88 -2.65
CA GLU A 53 7.31 -2.34 -2.78
C GLU A 53 6.49 -1.47 -3.73
N VAL A 54 6.76 -0.16 -3.79
CA VAL A 54 6.20 0.74 -4.82
C VAL A 54 6.67 0.36 -6.22
N GLN A 55 7.95 0.00 -6.41
CA GLN A 55 8.39 -0.52 -7.72
C GLN A 55 7.67 -1.81 -8.09
N ARG A 56 7.50 -2.72 -7.14
CA ARG A 56 6.72 -3.95 -7.37
C ARG A 56 5.27 -3.66 -7.76
N LEU A 57 4.63 -2.66 -7.17
CA LEU A 57 3.29 -2.23 -7.59
C LEU A 57 3.23 -1.75 -9.04
N ARG A 58 4.29 -1.06 -9.51
CA ARG A 58 4.42 -0.63 -10.90
C ARG A 58 4.64 -1.82 -11.83
N GLU A 59 5.59 -2.69 -11.49
CA GLU A 59 6.01 -3.82 -12.33
C GLU A 59 4.99 -4.95 -12.39
N GLU A 60 4.47 -5.39 -11.23
CA GLU A 60 3.59 -6.56 -11.14
C GLU A 60 2.12 -6.23 -11.47
N PHE A 61 1.70 -4.98 -11.25
CA PHE A 61 0.28 -4.58 -11.34
C PHE A 61 0.01 -3.40 -12.28
N GLY A 62 1.04 -2.81 -12.87
CA GLY A 62 0.89 -1.68 -13.80
C GLY A 62 0.38 -0.40 -13.14
N VAL A 63 0.53 -0.27 -11.82
CA VAL A 63 0.13 0.94 -11.09
C VAL A 63 1.05 2.09 -11.51
N VAL A 64 0.47 3.27 -11.76
CA VAL A 64 1.24 4.50 -12.04
C VAL A 64 1.24 5.35 -10.77
N LEU A 65 2.40 5.40 -10.13
CA LEU A 65 2.67 6.14 -8.90
C LEU A 65 3.79 7.15 -9.16
N HIS A 66 3.70 8.34 -8.57
CA HIS A 66 4.76 9.35 -8.57
C HIS A 66 5.13 9.74 -7.16
N LYS A 67 6.35 10.25 -6.98
CA LYS A 67 6.81 10.82 -5.71
C LYS A 67 7.15 12.28 -5.97
N VAL A 68 6.42 13.21 -5.33
CA VAL A 68 6.65 14.65 -5.44
C VAL A 68 7.17 15.13 -4.09
N GLY A 69 8.47 15.39 -4.02
CA GLY A 69 9.18 15.58 -2.75
C GLY A 69 9.12 14.29 -1.91
N GLU A 70 8.42 14.34 -0.78
CA GLU A 70 8.27 13.19 0.12
C GLU A 70 6.92 12.47 -0.01
N ILE A 71 6.03 12.98 -0.86
CA ILE A 71 4.63 12.53 -0.94
C ILE A 71 4.42 11.63 -2.16
N TYR A 72 3.82 10.47 -1.93
CA TYR A 72 3.37 9.57 -2.99
C TYR A 72 2.02 9.99 -3.59
N HIS A 73 1.89 9.91 -4.91
CA HIS A 73 0.66 10.21 -5.63
C HIS A 73 0.31 9.07 -6.58
N ILE A 74 -0.91 8.55 -6.51
CA ILE A 74 -1.42 7.57 -7.47
C ILE A 74 -2.03 8.33 -8.65
N GLU A 75 -1.46 8.17 -9.84
CA GLU A 75 -2.05 8.66 -11.08
C GLU A 75 -3.05 7.63 -11.65
N SER A 76 -2.66 6.35 -11.65
CA SER A 76 -3.49 5.26 -12.15
C SER A 76 -3.28 4.00 -11.31
N TRP A 77 -4.34 3.23 -11.14
CA TRP A 77 -4.28 1.93 -10.46
C TRP A 77 -3.83 0.79 -11.39
N GLY A 78 -3.55 1.09 -12.66
CA GLY A 78 -3.32 0.10 -13.70
C GLY A 78 -4.60 -0.58 -14.15
N GLU A 79 -4.49 -1.42 -15.18
CA GLU A 79 -5.64 -2.16 -15.74
C GLU A 79 -5.97 -3.43 -14.95
N VAL A 80 -5.00 -3.94 -14.17
CA VAL A 80 -5.11 -5.22 -13.45
C VAL A 80 -5.91 -5.07 -12.14
N LEU A 81 -5.77 -3.94 -11.44
CA LEU A 81 -6.37 -3.75 -10.12
C LEU A 81 -7.69 -2.96 -10.20
N LYS A 82 -8.83 -3.64 -9.98
CA LYS A 82 -10.09 -2.94 -9.70
C LYS A 82 -9.96 -2.18 -8.37
N LYS A 83 -9.89 -0.84 -8.41
CA LYS A 83 -9.74 0.07 -7.24
C LYS A 83 -10.57 -0.35 -6.01
N ASN A 84 -11.85 -0.66 -6.19
CA ASN A 84 -12.74 -1.07 -5.10
C ASN A 84 -12.40 -2.45 -4.49
N GLY A 85 -11.83 -3.37 -5.29
CA GLY A 85 -11.37 -4.67 -4.80
C GLY A 85 -10.15 -4.53 -3.88
N VAL A 86 -9.23 -3.63 -4.23
CA VAL A 86 -8.03 -3.35 -3.42
C VAL A 86 -8.38 -2.66 -2.11
N LYS A 87 -9.20 -1.61 -2.15
CA LYS A 87 -9.63 -0.85 -0.95
C LYS A 87 -10.29 -1.72 0.14
N ARG A 88 -10.90 -2.86 -0.23
CA ARG A 88 -11.51 -3.78 0.76
C ARG A 88 -10.48 -4.42 1.68
N TYR A 89 -9.25 -4.67 1.21
CA TYR A 89 -8.20 -5.29 2.03
C TYR A 89 -7.71 -4.40 3.17
N LEU A 90 -7.92 -3.09 3.08
CA LEU A 90 -7.58 -2.16 4.15
C LEU A 90 -8.52 -2.28 5.37
N LYS A 91 -9.78 -2.70 5.15
CA LYS A 91 -10.83 -2.72 6.18
C LYS A 91 -11.27 -4.14 6.59
N ALA A 92 -11.06 -5.13 5.72
CA ALA A 92 -11.51 -6.52 5.88
C ALA A 92 -10.79 -7.28 7.00
#